data_AF-A0A2E9NGZ1-F1
#
_entry.id   AF-A0A2E9NGZ1-F1
#
_cell.length_a   1.000
_cell.length_b   1.000
_cell.length_c   1.000
_cell.angle_alpha   90.00
_cell.angle_beta   90.00
_cell.angle_gamma   90.00
#
_symmetry.space_group_name_H-M   'P 1'
#
loop_
_entity.id
_entity.type
_entity.pdbx_description
1 polymer ?
#
loop_
_entity_poly.entity_id
_entity_poly.type
_entity_poly.pdbx_seq_one_letter_code
_entity_poly.pdbx_strand_id
1 'polypeptide(L)'
;MTGRHLTTADVAEKLGVSVVAVYKMRSISNKLRRAGQEGPLLPEPVAIEGNSPLYDEAAIDAFAQERARRAPSQRGRRPRLMPGLARDAAFAERLRAAIADGAGAPEVPTQAALIDLLGLNVVTFGERMRGRTRWTDAELEVIRRTLGVDTTDANEVVDRARAAKRQARAARSHAGS
;
A
#
# COMPACT_ATOMS: atom_id res chain seq x y z
N MET A 1 38.15 2.83 9.50
CA MET A 1 37.68 3.06 8.11
C MET A 1 36.66 4.17 8.16
N THR A 2 37.00 5.37 7.69
CA THR A 2 36.10 6.52 7.58
C THR A 2 35.16 6.27 6.40
N GLY A 3 34.05 5.57 6.67
CA GLY A 3 33.00 5.37 5.67
C GLY A 3 32.41 6.73 5.28
N ARG A 4 32.24 6.96 3.98
CA ARG A 4 31.55 8.17 3.49
C ARG A 4 30.12 8.13 4.02
N HIS A 5 29.68 9.24 4.60
CA HIS A 5 28.30 9.41 5.03
C HIS A 5 27.46 9.93 3.86
N LEU A 6 26.30 9.29 3.66
CA LEU A 6 25.32 9.66 2.65
C LEU A 6 24.15 10.36 3.30
N THR A 7 23.73 11.49 2.75
CA THR A 7 22.46 12.12 3.11
C THR A 7 21.30 11.29 2.57
N THR A 8 20.07 11.62 2.98
CA THR A 8 18.87 10.99 2.40
C THR A 8 18.75 11.24 0.89
N ALA A 9 19.25 12.38 0.40
CA ALA A 9 19.27 12.71 -1.02
C ALA A 9 20.25 11.79 -1.78
N ASP A 10 21.46 11.63 -1.27
CA ASP A 10 22.47 10.74 -1.87
C ASP A 10 21.98 9.28 -1.90
N VAL A 11 21.32 8.83 -0.82
CA VAL A 11 20.70 7.49 -0.78
C VAL A 11 19.58 7.36 -1.83
N ALA A 12 18.77 8.40 -2.03
CA ALA A 12 17.69 8.39 -3.01
C ALA A 12 18.23 8.25 -4.44
N GLU A 13 19.26 9.05 -4.77
CA GLU A 13 19.97 8.98 -6.05
C GLU A 13 20.58 7.59 -6.26
N LYS A 14 21.32 7.09 -5.26
CA LYS A 14 22.00 5.80 -5.32
C LYS A 14 21.06 4.61 -5.50
N LEU A 15 19.85 4.69 -4.96
CA LEU A 15 18.81 3.66 -5.10
C LEU A 15 17.88 3.85 -6.31
N GLY A 16 18.01 4.96 -7.04
CA GLY A 16 17.14 5.32 -8.16
C GLY A 16 15.69 5.56 -7.75
N VAL A 17 15.47 6.21 -6.60
CA VAL A 17 14.14 6.49 -6.03
C VAL A 17 14.01 7.95 -5.58
N SER A 18 12.81 8.41 -5.22
CA SER A 18 12.63 9.74 -4.64
C SER A 18 13.04 9.80 -3.18
N VAL A 19 13.43 10.99 -2.69
CA VAL A 19 13.74 11.24 -1.26
C VAL A 19 12.59 10.82 -0.35
N VAL A 20 11.34 11.10 -0.76
CA VAL A 20 10.12 10.68 -0.03
C VAL A 20 10.04 9.15 0.07
N ALA A 21 10.44 8.42 -0.97
CA ALA A 21 10.48 6.96 -0.94
C ALA A 21 11.50 6.46 0.11
N VAL A 22 12.65 7.11 0.26
CA VAL A 22 13.64 6.76 1.29
C VAL A 22 13.07 6.95 2.70
N TYR A 23 12.38 8.06 2.98
CA TYR A 23 11.70 8.26 4.27
C TYR A 23 10.63 7.19 4.54
N LYS A 24 9.86 6.81 3.52
CA LYS A 24 8.85 5.75 3.63
C LYS A 24 9.51 4.38 3.88
N MET A 25 10.61 4.08 3.19
CA MET A 25 11.40 2.88 3.40
C MET A 25 11.93 2.82 4.83
N ARG A 26 12.49 3.92 5.35
CA ARG A 26 12.93 4.02 6.76
C ARG A 26 11.79 3.74 7.73
N SER A 27 10.62 4.35 7.53
CA SER A 27 9.44 4.13 8.38
C SER A 27 8.99 2.67 8.37
N ILE A 28 8.92 2.05 7.20
CA ILE A 28 8.59 0.62 7.05
C ILE A 28 9.65 -0.24 7.73
N SER A 29 10.93 -0.02 7.45
CA SER A 29 12.03 -0.79 8.03
C SER A 29 12.06 -0.71 9.56
N ASN A 30 11.80 0.46 10.14
CA ASN A 30 11.69 0.63 11.59
C ASN A 30 10.51 -0.18 12.17
N LYS A 31 9.36 -0.17 11.49
CA LYS A 31 8.20 -0.96 11.90
C LYS A 31 8.48 -2.46 11.85
N LEU A 32 9.14 -2.93 10.78
CA LEU A 32 9.50 -4.34 10.61
C LEU A 32 10.56 -4.78 11.63
N ARG A 33 11.57 -3.95 11.90
CA ARG A 33 12.58 -4.21 12.93
C ARG A 33 11.94 -4.37 14.31
N ARG A 34 11.00 -3.49 14.68
CA ARG A 34 10.22 -3.60 15.94
C ARG A 34 9.36 -4.87 16.01
N ALA A 35 8.94 -5.39 14.87
CA ALA A 35 8.18 -6.64 14.79
C ALA A 35 9.09 -7.88 14.74
N GLY A 36 10.42 -7.74 14.87
CA GLY A 36 11.38 -8.83 14.79
C GLY A 36 11.52 -9.45 13.40
N GLN A 37 11.09 -8.77 12.34
CA GLN A 37 11.23 -9.28 10.98
C GLN A 37 12.67 -9.13 10.46
N GLU A 38 13.18 -10.22 9.91
CA GLU A 38 14.44 -10.25 9.16
C GLU A 38 14.19 -10.04 7.65
N GLY A 39 15.16 -9.42 6.97
CA GLY A 39 15.10 -9.15 5.53
C GLY A 39 15.86 -7.87 5.14
N PRO A 40 15.80 -7.44 3.86
CA PRO A 40 16.44 -6.21 3.43
C PRO A 40 15.69 -5.02 4.02
N LEU A 41 16.15 -4.61 5.20
CA LEU A 41 15.73 -3.40 5.86
C LEU A 41 16.70 -2.30 5.46
N LEU A 42 16.17 -1.09 5.28
CA LEU A 42 17.03 0.07 5.14
C LEU A 42 17.95 0.14 6.38
N PRO A 43 19.27 0.34 6.19
CA PRO A 43 20.21 0.51 7.28
C PRO A 43 19.78 1.61 8.24
N GLU A 44 20.14 1.46 9.50
CA GLU A 44 19.94 2.54 10.46
C GLU A 44 20.90 3.69 10.15
N PRO A 45 20.47 4.94 10.31
CA PRO A 45 21.38 6.08 10.21
C PRO A 45 22.52 5.94 11.22
N VAL A 46 23.75 6.23 10.79
CA VAL A 46 24.93 6.25 11.66
C VAL A 46 25.08 7.59 12.40
N ALA A 47 24.48 8.64 11.85
CA ALA A 47 24.46 9.97 12.46
C ALA A 47 23.22 10.76 12.01
N ILE A 48 23.02 11.92 12.64
CA ILE A 48 22.01 12.90 12.27
C ILE A 48 22.74 14.25 12.15
N GLU A 49 22.63 14.89 10.99
CA GLU A 49 23.16 16.23 10.74
C GLU A 49 21.98 17.18 10.52
N GLY A 50 21.77 18.11 11.45
CA GLY A 50 20.55 18.92 11.50
C GLY A 50 19.30 18.03 11.65
N ASN A 51 18.42 18.06 10.65
CA ASN A 51 17.22 17.21 10.58
C ASN A 51 17.37 16.02 9.61
N SER A 52 18.56 15.83 9.04
CA SER A 52 18.81 14.83 8.01
C SER A 52 19.56 13.63 8.58
N PRO A 53 19.03 12.40 8.45
CA PRO A 53 19.79 11.21 8.80
C PRO A 53 20.93 11.00 7.79
N LEU A 54 22.09 10.63 8.33
CA LEU A 54 23.26 10.23 7.59
C LEU A 54 23.42 8.71 7.64
N TYR A 55 23.68 8.10 6.49
CA TYR A 55 23.82 6.66 6.32
C TYR A 55 25.25 6.30 5.98
N ASP A 56 25.70 5.14 6.45
CA ASP A 56 26.96 4.58 5.99
C ASP A 56 26.82 4.11 4.53
N GLU A 57 27.74 4.56 3.67
CA GLU A 57 27.70 4.23 2.24
C GLU A 57 27.78 2.72 1.99
N ALA A 58 28.67 2.01 2.70
CA ALA A 58 28.85 0.57 2.51
C ALA A 58 27.61 -0.23 2.92
N ALA A 59 26.93 0.17 3.98
CA ALA A 59 25.65 -0.42 4.38
C ALA A 59 24.54 -0.19 3.34
N ILE A 60 24.51 0.99 2.72
CA ILE A 60 23.56 1.30 1.63
C ILE A 60 23.88 0.49 0.38
N ASP A 61 25.16 0.29 0.05
CA ASP A 61 25.59 -0.56 -1.06
C ASP A 61 25.19 -2.02 -0.86
N ALA A 62 25.41 -2.56 0.34
CA ALA A 62 24.98 -3.92 0.68
C ALA A 62 23.46 -4.06 0.57
N PHE A 63 22.71 -3.06 1.07
CA PHE A 63 21.25 -3.01 0.94
C PHE A 63 20.80 -2.97 -0.52
N ALA A 64 21.45 -2.15 -1.37
CA ALA A 64 21.15 -2.03 -2.78
C ALA A 64 21.40 -3.34 -3.54
N GLN A 65 22.51 -4.01 -3.24
CA GLN A 65 22.84 -5.31 -3.82
C GLN A 65 21.84 -6.40 -3.41
N GLU A 66 21.47 -6.48 -2.13
CA GLU A 66 20.47 -7.44 -1.66
C GLU A 66 19.10 -7.18 -2.28
N ARG A 67 18.72 -5.90 -2.42
CA ARG A 67 17.51 -5.47 -3.12
C ARG A 67 17.55 -5.86 -4.61
N ALA A 68 18.70 -5.71 -5.27
CA ALA A 68 18.88 -6.06 -6.67
C ALA A 68 18.90 -7.57 -6.92
N ARG A 69 19.48 -8.38 -6.02
CA ARG A 69 19.48 -9.85 -6.08
C ARG A 69 18.07 -10.44 -6.08
N ARG A 70 17.11 -9.76 -5.45
CA ARG A 70 15.69 -10.13 -5.50
C ARG A 70 14.98 -9.78 -6.81
N ALA A 71 15.62 -9.05 -7.74
CA ALA A 71 14.98 -8.50 -8.92
C ALA A 71 15.60 -8.99 -10.24
N PRO A 72 15.25 -10.22 -10.66
CA PRO A 72 14.90 -10.41 -12.09
C PRO A 72 13.40 -10.66 -12.33
N SER A 73 12.64 -11.17 -11.35
CA SER A 73 11.25 -11.63 -11.58
C SER A 73 10.15 -10.57 -11.36
N GLN A 74 10.53 -9.32 -11.06
CA GLN A 74 9.59 -8.26 -10.63
C GLN A 74 9.57 -7.01 -11.53
N ARG A 75 10.44 -6.92 -12.57
CA ARG A 75 10.34 -5.87 -13.59
C ARG A 75 9.08 -6.15 -14.44
N GLY A 76 7.95 -5.59 -14.04
CA GLY A 76 6.66 -5.70 -14.74
C GLY A 76 5.53 -6.35 -13.94
N ARG A 77 5.79 -6.97 -12.78
CA ARG A 77 4.70 -7.47 -11.91
C ARG A 77 4.21 -6.35 -10.99
N ARG A 78 2.90 -6.10 -11.03
CA ARG A 78 2.18 -5.26 -10.05
C ARG A 78 2.64 -5.63 -8.62
N PRO A 79 2.79 -4.66 -7.69
CA PRO A 79 3.17 -4.95 -6.31
C PRO A 79 2.28 -6.06 -5.74
N ARG A 80 2.88 -7.15 -5.24
CA ARG A 80 2.13 -8.15 -4.49
C ARG A 80 1.53 -7.46 -3.26
N LEU A 81 0.21 -7.56 -3.13
CA LEU A 81 -0.52 -7.16 -1.91
C LEU A 81 0.27 -7.69 -0.70
N MET A 82 0.62 -6.79 0.22
CA MET A 82 1.27 -7.15 1.48
C MET A 82 0.48 -8.28 2.15
N PRO A 83 1.09 -9.39 2.56
CA PRO A 83 0.39 -10.43 3.29
C PRO A 83 -0.05 -9.83 4.63
N GLY A 84 -1.36 -9.69 4.84
CA GLY A 84 -1.92 -9.28 6.13
C GLY A 84 -2.96 -8.15 6.09
N LEU A 85 -3.19 -7.48 4.95
CA LEU A 85 -4.35 -6.60 4.79
C LEU A 85 -5.02 -6.82 3.43
N ALA A 86 -6.23 -7.39 3.49
CA ALA A 86 -7.12 -7.76 2.38
C ALA A 86 -6.66 -8.97 1.54
N ARG A 87 -6.63 -10.16 2.17
CA ARG A 87 -6.79 -11.42 1.42
C ARG A 87 -8.27 -11.72 1.09
N ASP A 88 -9.20 -10.93 1.66
CA ASP A 88 -10.64 -11.22 1.68
C ASP A 88 -11.52 -10.19 0.93
N ALA A 89 -10.94 -9.26 0.16
CA ALA A 89 -11.75 -8.32 -0.61
C ALA A 89 -12.16 -8.94 -1.94
N ALA A 90 -13.03 -9.97 -1.89
CA ALA A 90 -13.52 -10.69 -3.07
C ALA A 90 -14.08 -9.74 -4.14
N PHE A 91 -14.85 -8.74 -3.72
CA PHE A 91 -15.32 -7.66 -4.58
C PHE A 91 -14.19 -6.92 -5.32
N ALA A 92 -13.09 -6.58 -4.64
CA ALA A 92 -11.99 -5.84 -5.24
C ALA A 92 -11.23 -6.67 -6.29
N GLU A 93 -11.11 -7.99 -6.09
CA GLU A 93 -10.55 -8.86 -7.12
C GLU A 93 -11.50 -9.00 -8.31
N ARG A 94 -12.81 -9.19 -8.08
CA ARG A 94 -13.81 -9.24 -9.16
C ARG A 94 -13.84 -7.97 -9.98
N LEU A 95 -13.77 -6.81 -9.34
CA LEU A 95 -13.72 -5.52 -10.03
C LEU A 95 -12.47 -5.38 -10.90
N ARG A 96 -11.30 -5.85 -10.42
CA ARG A 96 -10.07 -5.85 -11.25
C ARG A 96 -10.15 -6.80 -12.42
N ALA A 97 -10.73 -7.98 -12.23
CA ALA A 97 -10.93 -8.96 -13.30
C ALA A 97 -11.85 -8.39 -14.37
N ALA A 98 -13.02 -7.86 -13.99
CA ALA A 98 -13.98 -7.26 -14.92
C ALA A 98 -13.33 -6.17 -15.79
N ILE A 99 -12.55 -5.25 -15.20
CA ILE A 99 -11.84 -4.21 -15.97
C ILE A 99 -10.80 -4.84 -16.91
N ALA A 100 -10.06 -5.86 -16.45
CA ALA A 100 -9.03 -6.52 -17.28
C ALA A 100 -9.65 -7.30 -18.45
N ASP A 101 -10.84 -7.86 -18.25
CA ASP A 101 -11.62 -8.57 -19.26
C ASP A 101 -12.37 -7.62 -20.22
N GLY A 102 -12.24 -6.30 -20.01
CA GLY A 102 -12.84 -5.27 -20.86
C GLY A 102 -14.31 -4.98 -20.58
N ALA A 103 -14.82 -5.35 -19.39
CA ALA A 103 -16.18 -5.02 -19.00
C ALA A 103 -16.38 -3.50 -18.97
N GLY A 104 -17.43 -3.03 -19.64
CA GLY A 104 -17.74 -1.60 -19.77
C GLY A 104 -16.97 -0.88 -20.87
N ALA A 105 -16.26 -1.58 -21.77
CA ALA A 105 -15.72 -0.96 -22.98
C ALA A 105 -16.86 -0.62 -23.99
N PRO A 106 -16.74 0.49 -24.74
CA PRO A 106 -15.59 1.41 -24.80
C PRO A 106 -15.51 2.47 -23.69
N GLU A 107 -16.52 2.59 -22.83
CA GLU A 107 -16.64 3.68 -21.84
C GLU A 107 -15.61 3.59 -20.70
N VAL A 108 -15.24 2.37 -20.29
CA VAL A 108 -14.29 2.09 -19.21
C VAL A 108 -13.22 1.10 -19.71
N PRO A 109 -12.27 1.54 -20.56
CA PRO A 109 -11.23 0.67 -21.08
C PRO A 109 -10.14 0.38 -20.04
N THR A 110 -10.08 1.14 -18.95
CA THR A 110 -9.03 1.03 -17.94
C THR A 110 -9.56 1.36 -16.54
N GLN A 111 -8.77 0.99 -15.53
CA GLN A 111 -9.03 1.41 -14.16
C GLN A 111 -8.98 2.93 -13.98
N ALA A 112 -8.15 3.64 -14.76
CA ALA A 112 -8.10 5.11 -14.71
C ALA A 112 -9.41 5.72 -15.19
N ALA A 113 -9.97 5.20 -16.29
CA ALA A 113 -11.28 5.63 -16.79
C ALA A 113 -12.40 5.36 -15.76
N LEU A 114 -12.35 4.24 -15.04
CA LEU A 114 -13.30 3.97 -13.95
C LEU A 114 -13.15 4.98 -12.79
N ILE A 115 -11.91 5.31 -12.42
CA ILE A 115 -11.63 6.30 -11.37
C ILE A 115 -12.22 7.66 -11.75
N ASP A 116 -12.02 8.08 -13.00
CA ASP A 116 -12.53 9.34 -13.53
C ASP A 116 -14.07 9.33 -13.60
N LEU A 117 -14.68 8.23 -14.07
CA LEU A 117 -16.13 8.06 -14.13
C LEU A 117 -16.79 8.16 -12.74
N LEU A 118 -16.13 7.63 -11.71
CA LEU A 118 -16.61 7.69 -10.33
C LEU A 118 -16.33 9.04 -9.66
N GLY A 119 -15.62 9.96 -10.32
CA GLY A 119 -15.20 11.24 -9.74
C GLY A 119 -14.27 11.07 -8.53
N LEU A 120 -13.53 9.96 -8.47
CA LEU A 120 -12.63 9.65 -7.36
C LEU A 120 -11.20 10.04 -7.73
N ASN A 121 -10.39 10.36 -6.72
CA ASN A 121 -8.94 10.35 -6.91
C ASN A 121 -8.38 8.93 -6.73
N VAL A 122 -7.18 8.70 -7.26
CA VAL A 122 -6.50 7.39 -7.21
C VAL A 122 -6.27 6.86 -5.79
N VAL A 123 -6.09 7.76 -4.81
CA VAL A 123 -5.86 7.37 -3.41
C VAL A 123 -7.15 6.85 -2.80
N THR A 124 -8.24 7.59 -2.92
CA THR A 124 -9.57 7.20 -2.41
C THR A 124 -10.02 5.90 -3.05
N PHE A 125 -9.91 5.76 -4.38
CA PHE A 125 -10.17 4.50 -5.07
C PHE A 125 -9.30 3.36 -4.51
N GLY A 126 -8.01 3.61 -4.30
CA GLY A 126 -7.10 2.64 -3.69
C GLY A 126 -7.45 2.26 -2.25
N GLU A 127 -8.06 3.15 -1.47
CA GLU A 127 -8.55 2.86 -0.12
C GLU A 127 -9.82 2.00 -0.14
N ARG A 128 -10.75 2.32 -1.05
CA ARG A 128 -11.95 1.53 -1.34
C ARG A 128 -11.58 0.10 -1.74
N MET A 129 -10.67 -0.05 -2.71
CA MET A 129 -10.16 -1.34 -3.20
C MET A 129 -9.42 -2.17 -2.16
N ARG A 130 -8.96 -1.56 -1.07
CA ARG A 130 -8.30 -2.25 0.06
C ARG A 130 -9.26 -2.49 1.22
N GLY A 131 -10.55 -2.17 1.08
CA GLY A 131 -11.55 -2.31 2.13
C GLY A 131 -11.24 -1.43 3.36
N ARG A 132 -10.58 -0.28 3.17
CA ARG A 132 -10.29 0.67 4.26
C ARG A 132 -11.41 1.70 4.44
N THR A 133 -12.09 2.03 3.36
CA THR A 133 -13.21 2.97 3.32
C THR A 133 -14.37 2.35 2.54
N ARG A 134 -15.60 2.73 2.90
CA ARG A 134 -16.85 2.14 2.39
C ARG A 134 -17.27 2.76 1.06
N TRP A 135 -17.49 1.98 0.01
CA TRP A 135 -18.10 2.46 -1.22
C TRP A 135 -19.45 3.13 -0.97
N THR A 136 -19.72 4.25 -1.64
CA THR A 136 -21.05 4.87 -1.59
C THR A 136 -22.03 4.11 -2.48
N ASP A 137 -23.32 4.23 -2.19
CA ASP A 137 -24.35 3.54 -2.99
C ASP A 137 -24.36 4.05 -4.44
N ALA A 138 -24.06 5.34 -4.64
CA ALA A 138 -23.90 5.93 -5.97
C ALA A 138 -22.69 5.34 -6.73
N GLU A 139 -21.54 5.20 -6.07
CA GLU A 139 -20.35 4.56 -6.65
C GLU A 139 -20.66 3.10 -7.05
N LEU A 140 -21.33 2.35 -6.18
CA LEU A 140 -21.69 0.96 -6.44
C LEU A 140 -22.70 0.84 -7.59
N GLU A 141 -23.68 1.72 -7.67
CA GLU A 141 -24.65 1.70 -8.77
C GLU A 141 -23.98 1.97 -10.12
N VAL A 142 -23.01 2.89 -10.18
CA VAL A 142 -22.21 3.12 -11.39
C VAL A 142 -21.41 1.87 -11.76
N ILE A 143 -20.72 1.25 -10.80
CA ILE A 143 -19.95 0.02 -11.04
C ILE A 143 -20.86 -1.11 -11.56
N ARG A 144 -22.02 -1.30 -10.92
CA ARG A 144 -22.99 -2.32 -11.29
C ARG A 144 -23.52 -2.10 -12.70
N ARG A 145 -23.91 -0.86 -13.04
CA ARG A 145 -24.46 -0.52 -14.36
C ARG A 145 -23.42 -0.60 -15.48
N THR A 146 -22.22 -0.08 -15.24
CA THR A 146 -21.22 0.07 -16.29
C THR A 146 -20.42 -1.21 -16.50
N LEU A 147 -20.12 -1.96 -15.44
CA LEU A 147 -19.28 -3.16 -15.53
C LEU A 147 -20.06 -4.47 -15.35
N GLY A 148 -21.36 -4.40 -14.99
CA GLY A 148 -22.16 -5.60 -14.73
C GLY A 148 -21.70 -6.41 -13.52
N VAL A 149 -20.87 -5.82 -12.64
CA VAL A 149 -20.30 -6.50 -11.49
C VAL A 149 -21.29 -6.51 -10.33
N ASP A 150 -21.44 -7.66 -9.67
CA ASP A 150 -22.19 -7.75 -8.42
C ASP A 150 -21.46 -7.01 -7.29
N THR A 151 -22.18 -6.06 -6.69
CA THR A 151 -21.71 -5.13 -5.65
C THR A 151 -22.24 -5.44 -4.25
N THR A 152 -23.03 -6.50 -4.07
CA THR A 152 -23.72 -6.81 -2.80
C THR A 152 -22.77 -6.97 -1.62
N ASP A 153 -21.62 -7.60 -1.83
CA ASP A 153 -20.58 -7.86 -0.82
C ASP A 153 -19.53 -6.74 -0.71
N ALA A 154 -19.65 -5.65 -1.50
CA ALA A 154 -18.58 -4.67 -1.72
C ALA A 154 -18.07 -4.00 -0.44
N ASN A 155 -18.92 -3.90 0.58
CA ASN A 155 -18.64 -3.23 1.84
C ASN A 155 -18.51 -4.18 3.05
N GLU A 156 -18.64 -5.49 2.86
CA GLU A 156 -18.66 -6.47 3.96
C GLU A 156 -17.41 -6.40 4.85
N VAL A 157 -16.24 -6.22 4.25
CA VAL A 157 -14.97 -6.12 5.00
C VAL A 157 -14.98 -4.90 5.94
N VAL A 158 -15.44 -3.75 5.42
CA VAL A 158 -15.52 -2.49 6.19
C VAL A 158 -16.57 -2.61 7.29
N ASP A 159 -17.69 -3.24 7.00
CA ASP A 159 -18.81 -3.39 7.93
C ASP A 159 -18.46 -4.36 9.06
N ARG A 160 -17.82 -5.48 8.77
CA ARG A 160 -17.26 -6.40 9.77
C ARG A 160 -16.24 -5.68 10.68
N ALA A 161 -15.31 -4.93 10.10
CA ALA A 161 -14.32 -4.18 10.88
C ALA A 161 -14.95 -3.13 11.80
N ARG A 162 -15.97 -2.41 11.31
CA ARG A 162 -16.73 -1.43 12.11
C ARG A 162 -17.53 -2.11 13.22
N ALA A 163 -18.17 -3.24 12.94
CA ALA A 163 -18.89 -4.03 13.95
C ALA A 163 -17.96 -4.52 15.06
N ALA A 164 -16.80 -5.10 14.71
CA ALA A 164 -15.80 -5.53 15.67
C ALA A 164 -15.30 -4.37 16.56
N LYS A 165 -15.09 -3.18 15.98
CA LYS A 165 -14.70 -1.98 16.74
C LYS A 165 -15.80 -1.52 17.71
N ARG A 166 -17.07 -1.58 17.32
CA ARG A 166 -18.20 -1.26 18.20
C ARG A 166 -18.30 -2.25 19.36
N GLN A 167 -18.18 -3.55 19.09
CA GLN A 167 -18.17 -4.60 20.12
C GLN A 167 -17.02 -4.42 21.11
N ALA A 168 -15.81 -4.16 20.62
CA ALA A 168 -14.65 -3.90 21.47
C ALA A 168 -14.83 -2.65 22.35
N ARG A 169 -15.52 -1.61 21.85
CA ARG A 169 -15.84 -0.42 22.64
C ARG A 169 -16.87 -0.72 23.72
N ALA A 170 -17.93 -1.45 23.39
CA ALA A 170 -18.98 -1.83 24.34
C ALA A 170 -18.44 -2.72 25.47
N ALA A 171 -17.55 -3.67 25.15
CA ALA A 171 -16.89 -4.53 26.14
C ALA A 171 -16.02 -3.72 27.13
N ARG A 172 -15.34 -2.66 26.66
CA ARG A 172 -14.53 -1.78 27.51
C ARG A 172 -15.36 -0.89 28.42
N SER A 173 -16.53 -0.42 27.97
CA SER A 173 -17.43 0.37 28.83
C SER A 173 -18.07 -0.46 29.95
N HIS A 174 -18.30 -1.76 29.72
CA HIS A 174 -18.85 -2.65 30.76
C HIS A 174 -17.81 -3.16 31.76
N ALA A 175 -16.52 -3.16 31.42
CA ALA A 175 -15.44 -3.58 32.33
C ALA A 175 -14.94 -2.45 33.26
N GLY A 176 -15.42 -1.22 33.08
CA GLY A 176 -15.06 -0.05 33.87
C GLY A 176 -16.23 0.58 34.64
N SER A 177 -17.36 -0.12 34.75
CA SER A 177 -18.49 0.20 35.63
C SER A 177 -18.62 -0.82 36.75
#